data_AF-A0A432LH28-F1
#
_entry.id   AF-A0A432LH28-F1
#
_cell.length_a   1.000
_cell.length_b   1.000
_cell.length_c   1.000
_cell.angle_alpha   90.00
_cell.angle_beta   90.00
_cell.angle_gamma   90.00
#
_symmetry.space_group_name_H-M   'P 1'
#
loop_
_entity.id
_entity.type
_entity.pdbx_description
1 polymer ?
#
loop_
_entity_poly.entity_id
_entity_poly.type
_entity_poly.pdbx_seq_one_letter_code
_entity_poly.pdbx_strand_id
1 'polypeptide(L)'
;MKQNNFFANAANKALALAAAVMMSAAFTSCSKDSDDDNGSLPTPKAQTVTIDGVEKPILKAEYEDNTYGNYDLYFYLSADRKKNVLIQLNKDLHMTGKPINLTKKEESHEGKWYWAVDYKIKDDVYLIETLGKPGTDDPVFSTGTLTVSGLPTAIINIKLENGRVKGSDGKKHTLTLSYKGKMNKK
;
A
#
# COMPACT_ATOMS: atom_id res chain seq x y z
N MET A 1 43.53 -20.22 56.21
CA MET A 1 43.49 -21.09 55.02
C MET A 1 42.03 -21.50 54.84
N LYS A 2 41.31 -21.35 53.72
CA LYS A 2 41.65 -21.22 52.30
C LYS A 2 40.60 -20.34 51.61
N GLN A 3 40.95 -19.91 50.41
CA GLN A 3 40.40 -18.83 49.60
C GLN A 3 39.62 -19.40 48.38
N ASN A 4 38.80 -18.54 47.76
CA ASN A 4 38.47 -18.43 46.32
C ASN A 4 37.12 -18.94 45.75
N ASN A 5 36.27 -17.94 45.43
CA ASN A 5 35.70 -17.55 44.12
C ASN A 5 35.02 -18.59 43.20
N PHE A 6 33.78 -18.30 42.78
CA PHE A 6 33.37 -18.48 41.37
C PHE A 6 32.15 -17.59 40.97
N PHE A 7 32.46 -16.51 40.24
CA PHE A 7 31.73 -15.80 39.17
C PHE A 7 30.25 -15.35 39.35
N ALA A 8 30.09 -14.02 39.41
CA ALA A 8 28.98 -13.29 38.83
C ALA A 8 28.98 -13.44 37.29
N ASN A 9 27.81 -13.56 36.66
CA ASN A 9 27.70 -13.40 35.21
C ASN A 9 26.41 -12.67 34.79
N ALA A 10 26.64 -11.49 34.23
CA ALA A 10 25.93 -10.78 33.16
C ALA A 10 24.39 -10.77 33.11
N ALA A 11 23.84 -9.60 33.45
CA ALA A 11 22.68 -9.06 32.74
C ALA A 11 23.02 -8.85 31.26
N ASN A 12 22.12 -9.25 30.35
CA ASN A 12 21.92 -8.55 29.08
C ASN A 12 20.75 -9.17 28.30
N LYS A 13 19.75 -8.34 27.99
CA LYS A 13 19.17 -8.16 26.64
C LYS A 13 18.01 -7.16 26.73
N ALA A 14 18.35 -5.88 26.74
CA ALA A 14 17.44 -4.86 26.25
C ALA A 14 17.44 -4.95 24.71
N LEU A 15 16.31 -5.33 24.12
CA LEU A 15 16.10 -5.14 22.68
C LEU A 15 15.75 -3.66 22.48
N ALA A 16 16.76 -2.85 22.14
CA ALA A 16 16.54 -1.50 21.62
C ALA A 16 16.16 -1.60 20.14
N LEU A 17 14.88 -1.43 19.83
CA LEU A 17 14.41 -1.29 18.45
C LEU A 17 14.71 0.15 17.99
N ALA A 18 15.86 0.36 17.36
CA ALA A 18 16.22 1.64 16.76
C ALA A 18 15.47 1.82 15.43
N ALA A 19 14.36 2.55 15.45
CA ALA A 19 13.73 3.06 14.24
C ALA A 19 14.43 4.37 13.84
N ALA A 20 15.38 4.29 12.92
CA ALA A 20 15.96 5.48 12.28
C ALA A 20 14.95 6.05 11.29
N VAL A 21 14.18 7.06 11.70
CA VAL A 21 13.41 7.90 10.76
C VAL A 21 14.41 8.86 10.12
N MET A 22 14.81 8.57 8.88
CA MET A 22 15.60 9.51 8.08
C MET A 22 14.73 10.74 7.78
N MET A 23 15.02 11.84 8.49
CA MET A 23 14.58 13.18 8.12
C MET A 23 15.11 13.49 6.72
N SER A 24 14.19 13.61 5.76
CA SER A 24 14.51 14.07 4.40
C SER A 24 14.05 15.52 4.28
N ALA A 25 14.99 16.34 3.81
CA ALA A 25 14.98 17.79 3.64
C ALA A 25 13.64 18.44 3.23
N ALA A 26 13.42 19.65 3.77
CA ALA A 26 12.53 20.64 3.19
C ALA A 26 12.95 20.95 1.75
N PHE A 27 12.03 20.81 0.80
CA PHE A 27 12.19 21.40 -0.53
C PHE A 27 11.37 22.68 -0.60
N THR A 28 12.06 23.81 -0.45
CA THR A 28 11.58 25.09 -0.96
C THR A 28 11.71 25.04 -2.48
N SER A 29 10.64 24.65 -3.18
CA SER A 29 10.55 24.83 -4.63
C SER A 29 9.80 26.12 -4.90
N CYS A 30 10.53 27.23 -4.93
CA CYS A 30 10.10 28.39 -5.68
C CYS A 30 10.39 28.08 -7.14
N SER A 31 9.35 27.75 -7.92
CA SER A 31 9.44 27.86 -9.37
C SER A 31 8.37 28.81 -9.84
N LYS A 32 8.86 29.89 -10.45
CA LYS A 32 8.13 31.01 -11.01
C LYS A 32 7.61 30.61 -12.40
N ASP A 33 6.34 30.90 -12.64
CA ASP A 33 5.61 31.10 -13.90
C ASP A 33 5.72 30.05 -15.02
N SER A 34 4.65 29.28 -15.21
CA SER A 34 3.91 29.10 -16.49
C SER A 34 2.64 28.29 -16.20
N ASP A 35 1.48 28.89 -16.50
CA ASP A 35 0.15 28.30 -16.39
C ASP A 35 0.02 27.02 -17.23
N ASP A 36 -0.18 25.88 -16.56
CA ASP A 36 -1.03 24.76 -16.99
C ASP A 36 -0.99 23.69 -15.88
N ASP A 37 -2.03 23.72 -15.04
CA ASP A 37 -2.24 22.90 -13.86
C ASP A 37 -2.46 21.41 -14.25
N ASN A 38 -1.37 20.69 -14.52
CA ASN A 38 -1.34 19.24 -14.42
C ASN A 38 -0.26 18.85 -13.42
N GLY A 39 -0.58 19.11 -12.14
CA GLY A 39 0.30 18.85 -11.00
C GLY A 39 1.04 17.53 -11.13
N SER A 40 2.37 17.63 -11.24
CA SER A 40 3.28 16.50 -11.25
C SER A 40 2.98 15.60 -10.05
N LEU A 41 2.65 14.35 -10.32
CA LEU A 41 2.31 13.39 -9.27
C LEU A 41 3.59 12.97 -8.53
N PRO A 42 3.51 12.74 -7.22
CA PRO A 42 4.65 12.26 -6.45
C PRO A 42 5.04 10.84 -6.90
N THR A 43 6.30 10.70 -7.33
CA THR A 43 6.91 9.40 -7.60
C THR A 43 6.98 8.59 -6.30
N PRO A 44 6.48 7.33 -6.26
CA PRO A 44 6.49 6.53 -5.05
C PRO A 44 7.92 6.26 -4.54
N LYS A 45 8.17 6.51 -3.25
CA LYS A 45 9.35 6.01 -2.53
C LYS A 45 9.08 4.58 -2.02
N ALA A 46 10.12 3.78 -1.83
CA ALA A 46 9.93 2.42 -1.34
C ALA A 46 9.25 2.41 0.04
N GLN A 47 8.16 1.64 0.17
CA GLN A 47 7.36 1.47 1.39
C GLN A 47 6.49 2.67 1.82
N THR A 48 5.94 3.41 0.86
CA THR A 48 5.00 4.51 1.13
C THR A 48 3.72 4.39 0.34
N VAL A 49 2.68 5.05 0.86
CA VAL A 49 1.47 5.40 0.13
C VAL A 49 1.39 6.92 0.09
N THR A 50 1.13 7.49 -1.07
CA THR A 50 0.89 8.93 -1.18
C THR A 50 -0.56 9.17 -1.58
N ILE A 51 -1.28 9.93 -0.75
CA ILE A 51 -2.67 10.33 -1.01
C ILE A 51 -2.72 11.85 -1.09
N ASP A 52 -3.24 12.39 -2.19
CA ASP A 52 -3.40 13.85 -2.40
C ASP A 52 -2.09 14.63 -2.17
N GLY A 53 -0.98 14.11 -2.69
CA GLY A 53 0.35 14.71 -2.52
C GLY A 53 0.99 14.48 -1.15
N VAL A 54 0.27 13.91 -0.18
CA VAL A 54 0.76 13.65 1.18
C VAL A 54 1.32 12.23 1.27
N GLU A 55 2.64 12.12 1.35
CA GLU A 55 3.36 10.85 1.58
C GLU A 55 3.08 10.32 2.99
N LYS A 56 2.71 9.04 3.09
CA LYS A 56 2.42 8.32 4.34
C LYS A 56 3.26 7.05 4.39
N PRO A 57 4.00 6.79 5.49
CA PRO A 57 4.72 5.54 5.65
C PRO A 57 3.75 4.38 5.85
N ILE A 58 4.09 3.23 5.27
CA ILE A 58 3.41 1.96 5.56
C ILE A 58 3.94 1.45 6.90
N LEU A 59 3.10 1.46 7.94
CA LEU A 59 3.49 1.03 9.29
C LEU A 59 3.47 -0.49 9.44
N LYS A 60 2.55 -1.14 8.74
CA LYS A 60 2.43 -2.60 8.71
C LYS A 60 1.81 -3.03 7.38
N ALA A 61 2.28 -4.16 6.85
CA ALA A 61 1.69 -4.82 5.71
C ALA A 61 1.21 -6.23 6.13
N GLU A 62 -0.05 -6.54 5.85
CA GLU A 62 -0.65 -7.84 6.15
C GLU A 62 -1.42 -8.39 4.97
N TYR A 63 -1.62 -9.70 4.94
CA TYR A 63 -2.50 -10.34 3.96
C TYR A 63 -3.45 -11.34 4.61
N GLU A 64 -4.63 -11.49 4.00
CA GLU A 64 -5.52 -12.63 4.21
C GLU A 64 -5.54 -13.48 2.94
N ASP A 65 -5.44 -14.80 3.10
CA ASP A 65 -5.63 -15.78 2.03
C ASP A 65 -7.08 -16.23 2.05
N ASN A 66 -7.85 -15.79 1.07
CA ASN A 66 -9.28 -16.07 0.93
C ASN A 66 -9.56 -17.32 0.10
N THR A 67 -8.56 -18.22 -0.01
CA THR A 67 -8.59 -19.45 -0.81
C THR A 67 -8.73 -19.18 -2.31
N TYR A 68 -8.57 -20.23 -3.14
CA TYR A 68 -8.60 -20.13 -4.62
C TYR A 68 -7.65 -19.08 -5.21
N GLY A 69 -6.57 -18.77 -4.49
CA GLY A 69 -5.59 -17.76 -4.89
C GLY A 69 -6.07 -16.32 -4.75
N ASN A 70 -7.16 -16.07 -4.04
CA ASN A 70 -7.67 -14.74 -3.75
C ASN A 70 -7.03 -14.18 -2.48
N TYR A 71 -6.63 -12.91 -2.51
CA TYR A 71 -5.93 -12.26 -1.41
C TYR A 71 -6.49 -10.87 -1.14
N ASP A 72 -6.64 -10.55 0.14
CA ASP A 72 -6.72 -9.17 0.62
C ASP A 72 -5.33 -8.73 1.09
N LEU A 73 -4.87 -7.58 0.64
CA LEU A 73 -3.60 -6.98 1.01
C LEU A 73 -3.84 -5.66 1.75
N TYR A 74 -3.45 -5.59 3.02
CA TYR A 74 -3.63 -4.44 3.88
C TYR A 74 -2.33 -3.67 4.06
N PHE A 75 -2.33 -2.37 3.75
CA PHE A 75 -1.23 -1.44 4.00
C PHE A 75 -1.66 -0.41 5.04
N TYR A 76 -1.35 -0.66 6.31
CA TYR A 76 -1.77 0.20 7.41
C TYR A 76 -0.95 1.47 7.49
N LEU A 77 -1.64 2.61 7.53
CA LEU A 77 -1.08 3.96 7.56
C LEU A 77 -1.26 4.63 8.93
N SER A 78 -1.69 3.87 9.93
CA SER A 78 -2.01 4.33 11.28
C SER A 78 -1.74 3.21 12.29
N ALA A 79 -1.27 3.58 13.49
CA ALA A 79 -0.90 2.62 14.52
C ALA A 79 -2.10 1.83 15.08
N ASP A 80 -3.28 2.47 15.10
CA ASP A 80 -4.55 1.86 15.49
C ASP A 80 -5.16 0.95 14.41
N ARG A 81 -4.50 0.85 13.25
CA ARG A 81 -4.89 0.04 12.07
C ARG A 81 -6.23 0.45 11.42
N LYS A 82 -6.80 1.61 11.81
CA LYS A 82 -8.09 2.07 11.28
C LYS A 82 -8.00 2.72 9.91
N LYS A 83 -6.80 3.20 9.54
CA LYS A 83 -6.49 3.76 8.21
C LYS A 83 -5.58 2.82 7.45
N ASN A 84 -6.00 2.38 6.27
CA ASN A 84 -5.22 1.51 5.41
C ASN A 84 -5.62 1.66 3.94
N VAL A 85 -4.70 1.29 3.05
CA VAL A 85 -5.06 0.91 1.68
C VAL A 85 -5.29 -0.59 1.66
N LEU A 86 -6.44 -1.02 1.12
CA LEU A 86 -6.79 -2.41 0.88
C LEU A 86 -6.67 -2.68 -0.62
N ILE A 87 -5.99 -3.75 -1.01
CA ILE A 87 -5.96 -4.23 -2.39
C ILE A 87 -6.46 -5.67 -2.42
N GLN A 88 -7.49 -5.94 -3.21
CA GLN A 88 -8.02 -7.28 -3.43
C GLN A 88 -7.55 -7.81 -4.77
N LEU A 89 -7.02 -9.04 -4.82
CA LEU A 89 -6.41 -9.60 -6.02
C LEU A 89 -6.59 -11.12 -6.11
N ASN A 90 -6.54 -11.65 -7.33
CA ASN A 90 -6.27 -13.07 -7.55
C ASN A 90 -4.81 -13.26 -8.02
N LYS A 91 -4.11 -14.26 -7.47
CA LYS A 91 -2.70 -14.49 -7.76
C LYS A 91 -2.42 -14.79 -9.23
N ASP A 92 -3.30 -15.53 -9.89
CA ASP A 92 -3.08 -15.99 -11.26
C ASP A 92 -3.37 -14.88 -12.27
N LEU A 93 -4.28 -13.97 -11.93
CA LEU A 93 -4.71 -12.87 -12.80
C LEU A 93 -3.87 -11.62 -12.59
N HIS A 94 -3.66 -11.24 -11.33
CA HIS A 94 -3.20 -9.90 -10.98
C HIS A 94 -1.75 -9.87 -10.47
N MET A 95 -1.21 -10.98 -9.96
CA MET A 95 0.11 -11.03 -9.32
C MET A 95 1.19 -11.58 -10.27
N THR A 96 1.08 -11.23 -11.55
CA THR A 96 1.88 -11.79 -12.65
C THR A 96 3.12 -10.96 -13.00
N GLY A 97 3.29 -9.80 -12.38
CA GLY A 97 4.29 -8.78 -12.73
C GLY A 97 3.95 -7.96 -13.95
N LYS A 98 2.82 -8.24 -14.62
CA LYS A 98 2.32 -7.42 -15.73
C LYS A 98 1.54 -6.21 -15.20
N PRO A 99 1.57 -5.08 -15.91
CA PRO A 99 0.78 -3.91 -15.55
C PRO A 99 -0.72 -4.19 -15.76
N ILE A 100 -1.51 -3.83 -14.77
CA ILE A 100 -2.98 -3.82 -14.79
C ILE A 100 -3.40 -2.37 -15.02
N ASN A 101 -4.21 -2.15 -16.05
CA ASN A 101 -4.79 -0.84 -16.31
C ASN A 101 -6.01 -0.62 -15.40
N LEU A 102 -5.86 0.25 -14.41
CA LEU A 102 -6.92 0.55 -13.44
C LEU A 102 -8.03 1.44 -14.02
N THR A 103 -7.92 1.88 -15.28
CA THR A 103 -8.94 2.70 -15.94
C THR A 103 -10.05 1.92 -16.61
N LYS A 104 -9.98 0.59 -16.53
CA LYS A 104 -10.92 -0.31 -17.18
C LYS A 104 -11.39 -1.38 -16.21
N LYS A 105 -12.66 -1.74 -16.36
CA LYS A 105 -13.13 -3.03 -15.84
C LYS A 105 -12.37 -4.15 -16.55
N GLU A 106 -12.20 -5.26 -15.86
CA GLU A 106 -11.68 -6.50 -16.43
C GLU A 106 -12.68 -7.15 -17.38
N GLU A 107 -12.19 -8.11 -18.15
CA GLU A 107 -13.07 -9.06 -18.83
C GLU A 107 -13.76 -9.97 -17.80
N SER A 108 -15.00 -10.39 -18.10
CA SER A 108 -15.75 -11.26 -17.20
C SER A 108 -15.04 -12.61 -17.03
N HIS A 109 -14.91 -13.03 -15.78
CA HIS A 109 -14.43 -14.35 -15.40
C HIS A 109 -15.16 -14.88 -14.16
N GLU A 110 -15.07 -16.19 -13.95
CA GLU A 110 -15.72 -16.90 -12.85
C GLU A 110 -14.69 -17.48 -11.88
N GLY A 111 -15.09 -17.63 -10.61
CA GLY A 111 -14.32 -18.31 -9.57
C GLY A 111 -13.07 -17.57 -9.08
N LYS A 112 -12.76 -16.38 -9.62
CA LYS A 112 -11.62 -15.55 -9.22
C LYS A 112 -12.07 -14.15 -8.86
N TRP A 113 -11.37 -13.51 -7.94
CA TRP A 113 -11.63 -12.12 -7.60
C TRP A 113 -11.18 -11.19 -8.71
N TYR A 114 -11.96 -10.13 -8.89
CA TYR A 114 -11.57 -8.93 -9.63
C TYR A 114 -10.65 -8.07 -8.76
N TRP A 115 -9.87 -7.19 -9.36
CA TRP A 115 -9.05 -6.25 -8.61
C TRP A 115 -9.94 -5.23 -7.89
N ALA A 116 -9.54 -4.83 -6.69
CA ALA A 116 -10.08 -3.67 -5.99
C ALA A 116 -8.92 -2.93 -5.31
N VAL A 117 -9.03 -1.59 -5.24
CA VAL A 117 -8.07 -0.74 -4.53
C VAL A 117 -8.86 0.31 -3.75
N ASP A 118 -8.84 0.17 -2.43
CA ASP A 118 -9.66 0.99 -1.54
C ASP A 118 -8.78 1.74 -0.54
N TYR A 119 -9.23 2.91 -0.11
CA TYR A 119 -8.58 3.69 0.94
C TYR A 119 -9.54 3.94 2.09
N LYS A 120 -9.33 3.20 3.18
CA LYS A 120 -10.08 3.32 4.44
C LYS A 120 -9.49 4.45 5.29
N ILE A 121 -10.32 5.42 5.68
CA ILE A 121 -9.91 6.61 6.47
C ILE A 121 -10.32 6.52 7.94
N LYS A 122 -11.21 5.61 8.29
CA LYS A 122 -11.61 5.21 9.65
C LYS A 122 -12.38 3.89 9.57
N ASP A 123 -12.73 3.30 10.72
CA ASP A 123 -13.59 2.11 10.77
C ASP A 123 -14.82 2.28 9.88
N ASP A 124 -14.99 1.30 8.99
CA ASP A 124 -16.03 1.17 7.96
C ASP A 124 -16.35 2.42 7.14
N VAL A 125 -15.36 3.31 6.95
CA VAL A 125 -15.48 4.44 6.03
C VAL A 125 -14.30 4.49 5.09
N TYR A 126 -14.64 4.33 3.81
CA TYR A 126 -13.73 4.36 2.70
C TYR A 126 -13.89 5.67 1.93
N LEU A 127 -12.77 6.33 1.68
CA LEU A 127 -12.71 7.53 0.84
C LEU A 127 -12.63 7.16 -0.64
N ILE A 128 -11.93 6.08 -0.93
CA ILE A 128 -11.80 5.49 -2.27
C ILE A 128 -12.30 4.06 -2.16
N GLU A 129 -13.23 3.68 -3.02
CA GLU A 129 -13.75 2.32 -3.19
C GLU A 129 -13.77 2.05 -4.69
N THR A 130 -13.02 1.07 -5.18
CA THR A 130 -12.94 0.76 -6.61
C THR A 130 -13.02 -0.73 -6.87
N LEU A 131 -13.60 -1.09 -8.01
CA LEU A 131 -13.75 -2.50 -8.37
C LEU A 131 -13.58 -2.71 -9.88
N GLY A 132 -12.74 -3.67 -10.26
CA GLY A 132 -12.49 -4.09 -11.64
C GLY A 132 -13.60 -4.94 -12.26
N LYS A 133 -14.63 -5.33 -11.49
CA LYS A 133 -15.70 -6.23 -11.95
C LYS A 133 -16.62 -5.59 -13.00
N PRO A 134 -16.77 -6.16 -14.20
CA PRO A 134 -17.71 -5.66 -15.19
C PRO A 134 -19.17 -5.80 -14.72
N GLY A 135 -20.05 -4.92 -15.20
CA GLY A 135 -21.48 -4.93 -14.85
C GLY A 135 -21.79 -4.42 -13.44
N THR A 136 -20.87 -3.68 -12.81
CA THR A 136 -21.05 -3.01 -11.52
C THR A 136 -20.95 -1.49 -11.69
N ASP A 137 -21.65 -0.75 -10.82
CA ASP A 137 -21.62 0.72 -10.79
C ASP A 137 -20.42 1.29 -10.02
N ASP A 138 -19.65 0.42 -9.36
CA ASP A 138 -18.42 0.80 -8.65
C ASP A 138 -17.46 1.54 -9.60
N PRO A 139 -16.82 2.63 -9.15
CA PRO A 139 -15.93 3.37 -10.02
C PRO A 139 -14.63 2.60 -10.27
N VAL A 140 -13.96 3.01 -11.35
CA VAL A 140 -12.56 2.68 -11.63
C VAL A 140 -11.73 3.96 -11.55
N PHE A 141 -10.42 3.84 -11.64
CA PHE A 141 -9.54 5.01 -11.71
C PHE A 141 -9.73 5.74 -13.05
N SER A 142 -9.60 7.06 -13.08
CA SER A 142 -9.52 7.83 -14.33
C SER A 142 -8.12 7.74 -14.96
N THR A 143 -7.09 7.59 -14.14
CA THR A 143 -5.73 7.23 -14.56
C THR A 143 -5.15 6.26 -13.54
N GLY A 144 -4.30 5.34 -13.95
CA GLY A 144 -3.53 4.53 -13.02
C GLY A 144 -3.13 3.17 -13.55
N THR A 145 -1.98 2.70 -13.09
CA THR A 145 -1.46 1.37 -13.39
C THR A 145 -1.06 0.69 -12.09
N LEU A 146 -1.54 -0.54 -11.89
CA LEU A 146 -1.12 -1.41 -10.78
C LEU A 146 -0.22 -2.51 -11.33
N THR A 147 0.97 -2.69 -10.74
CA THR A 147 1.85 -3.81 -11.04
C THR A 147 2.12 -4.57 -9.75
N VAL A 148 1.88 -5.88 -9.76
CA VAL A 148 2.11 -6.76 -8.62
C VAL A 148 2.92 -7.96 -9.06
N SER A 149 4.07 -8.19 -8.42
CA SER A 149 4.91 -9.36 -8.65
C SER A 149 5.29 -10.04 -7.35
N GLY A 150 5.51 -11.36 -7.40
CA GLY A 150 5.73 -12.18 -6.22
C GLY A 150 4.43 -12.51 -5.50
N LEU A 151 4.55 -13.01 -4.25
CA LEU A 151 3.41 -13.51 -3.47
C LEU A 151 3.46 -12.98 -2.03
N PRO A 152 2.30 -12.77 -1.37
CA PRO A 152 2.26 -12.30 0.02
C PRO A 152 2.91 -13.27 1.01
N THR A 153 2.90 -14.57 0.68
CA THR A 153 3.55 -15.65 1.45
C THR A 153 5.08 -15.64 1.36
N ALA A 154 5.65 -14.82 0.47
CA ALA A 154 7.08 -14.69 0.24
C ALA A 154 7.48 -13.20 0.19
N ILE A 155 8.25 -12.80 -0.82
CA ILE A 155 8.49 -11.39 -1.13
C ILE A 155 7.51 -10.98 -2.21
N ILE A 156 6.79 -9.90 -1.97
CA ILE A 156 5.91 -9.25 -2.92
C ILE A 156 6.46 -7.86 -3.25
N ASN A 157 6.21 -7.42 -4.47
CA ASN A 157 6.49 -6.07 -4.95
C ASN A 157 5.22 -5.51 -5.59
N ILE A 158 4.80 -4.33 -5.13
CA ILE A 158 3.58 -3.66 -5.57
C ILE A 158 3.93 -2.23 -5.91
N LYS A 159 3.44 -1.79 -7.07
CA LYS A 159 3.48 -0.40 -7.49
C LYS A 159 2.12 0.00 -8.03
N LEU A 160 1.54 1.05 -7.46
CA LEU A 160 0.44 1.77 -8.06
C LEU A 160 0.93 3.15 -8.45
N GLU A 161 0.90 3.41 -9.75
CA GLU A 161 1.44 4.61 -10.36
C GLU A 161 0.32 5.40 -11.02
N ASN A 162 0.37 6.72 -10.90
CA ASN A 162 -0.56 7.63 -11.54
C ASN A 162 -2.05 7.43 -11.21
N GLY A 163 -2.37 6.93 -10.01
CA GLY A 163 -3.75 6.74 -9.58
C GLY A 163 -4.49 8.07 -9.44
N ARG A 164 -5.58 8.25 -10.19
CA ARG A 164 -6.58 9.31 -10.00
C ARG A 164 -7.96 8.69 -9.96
N VAL A 165 -8.81 9.08 -9.02
CA VAL A 165 -10.14 8.49 -8.85
C VAL A 165 -11.08 9.49 -8.18
N LYS A 166 -12.39 9.36 -8.42
CA LYS A 166 -13.40 10.15 -7.69
C LYS A 166 -13.73 9.40 -6.39
N GLY A 167 -13.54 10.06 -5.25
CA GLY A 167 -13.85 9.51 -3.94
C GLY A 167 -15.33 9.55 -3.60
N SER A 168 -15.69 8.93 -2.48
CA SER A 168 -17.04 8.92 -1.92
C SER A 168 -17.52 10.32 -1.50
N ASP A 169 -16.60 11.27 -1.29
CA ASP A 169 -16.88 12.68 -1.03
C ASP A 169 -17.18 13.51 -2.31
N GLY A 170 -17.17 12.85 -3.48
CA GLY A 170 -17.42 13.47 -4.77
C GLY A 170 -16.22 14.19 -5.37
N LYS A 171 -15.06 14.23 -4.71
CA LYS A 171 -13.86 14.93 -5.18
C LYS A 171 -12.90 13.99 -5.88
N LYS A 172 -11.96 14.55 -6.64
CA LYS A 172 -10.86 13.80 -7.26
C LYS A 172 -9.75 13.63 -6.23
N HIS A 173 -9.28 12.40 -6.07
CA HIS A 173 -8.13 12.04 -5.26
C HIS A 173 -7.01 11.47 -6.10
N THR A 174 -5.79 11.65 -5.62
CA THR A 174 -4.60 10.97 -6.15
C THR A 174 -4.16 9.89 -5.19
N LEU A 175 -3.75 8.74 -5.72
CA LEU A 175 -3.22 7.63 -4.95
C LEU A 175 -2.01 7.06 -5.69
N THR A 176 -0.89 6.96 -4.98
CA THR A 176 0.26 6.16 -5.42
C THR A 176 0.72 5.26 -4.28
N LEU A 177 1.26 4.09 -4.61
CA LEU A 177 1.70 3.10 -3.63
C LEU A 177 2.97 2.43 -4.13
N SER A 178 3.94 2.23 -3.25
CA SER A 178 5.11 1.41 -3.52
C SER A 178 5.47 0.59 -2.30
N TYR A 179 5.48 -0.72 -2.47
CA TYR A 179 5.80 -1.66 -1.42
C TYR A 179 6.65 -2.80 -1.97
N LYS A 180 7.72 -3.15 -1.25
CA LYS A 180 8.52 -4.34 -1.54
C LYS A 180 8.94 -4.96 -0.21
N GLY A 181 8.54 -6.19 0.03
CA GLY A 181 8.86 -6.85 1.29
C GLY A 181 8.07 -8.10 1.56
N LYS A 182 8.21 -8.60 2.79
CA LYS A 182 7.40 -9.69 3.34
C LYS A 182 6.18 -9.11 4.05
N MET A 183 5.03 -9.74 3.85
CA MET A 183 3.80 -9.39 4.54
C MET A 183 3.54 -10.37 5.68
N ASN A 184 2.90 -9.90 6.75
CA ASN A 184 2.44 -10.80 7.81
C ASN A 184 1.08 -11.39 7.46
N LYS A 185 0.84 -12.66 7.75
CA LYS A 185 -0.53 -13.19 7.71
C LYS A 185 -1.35 -12.50 8.80
N LYS A 186 -2.55 -12.05 8.47
CA LYS A 186 -3.47 -11.42 9.42
C LYS A 186 -4.10 -12.44 10.36
#